data_AF-A0A817KW07-F1
#
_entry.id   AF-A0A817KW07-F1
#
_cell.length_a   1.000
_cell.length_b   1.000
_cell.length_c   1.000
_cell.angle_alpha   90.00
_cell.angle_beta   90.00
_cell.angle_gamma   90.00
#
_symmetry.space_group_name_H-M   'P 1'
#
loop_
_entity.id
_entity.type
_entity.pdbx_description
1 polymer ?
#
loop_
_entity_poly.entity_id
_entity_poly.type
_entity_poly.pdbx_seq_one_letter_code
_entity_poly.pdbx_strand_id
1 'polypeptide(L)'
;TTTTTAGSPWPTTTEGYPWPTTTTAGSPWPTTTTGYPGNYVTSIYSSVLTMDNEQYPESNKYYEAIQVIARASGQYSLASLSNMDTYGYLYNGIFYLVSQTVNLVTHNDDYDGSSQFKLISTLEAGVSYTLVFTTYAGGVTGPFSIVASGPGQVDFITINNSSRK
;
A
#
# COMPACT_ATOMS: atom_id res chain seq x y z
N THR A 1 67.91 12.72 7.67
CA THR A 1 66.52 13.20 7.70
C THR A 1 65.60 12.06 7.30
N THR A 2 64.40 12.06 7.89
CA THR A 2 63.23 11.19 7.70
C THR A 2 63.29 9.72 8.18
N THR A 3 62.51 9.49 9.23
CA THR A 3 62.01 8.27 9.87
C THR A 3 60.90 7.57 9.08
N THR A 4 60.81 6.24 9.16
CA THR A 4 59.51 5.53 9.16
C THR A 4 59.56 4.25 9.99
N THR A 5 58.56 4.12 10.86
CA THR A 5 58.26 3.10 11.87
C THR A 5 57.70 1.80 11.26
N ALA A 6 58.07 0.65 11.82
CA ALA A 6 57.33 -0.61 11.65
C ALA A 6 57.39 -1.48 12.91
N GLY A 7 56.20 -1.84 13.41
CA GLY A 7 55.89 -3.10 14.10
C GLY A 7 56.39 -3.31 15.52
N SER A 8 55.45 -3.42 16.47
CA SER A 8 55.63 -4.27 17.65
C SER A 8 54.36 -5.10 17.90
N PRO A 9 54.47 -6.39 18.29
CA PRO A 9 53.36 -7.32 18.45
C PRO A 9 52.83 -7.39 19.91
N TRP A 10 51.68 -8.05 20.03
CA TRP A 10 50.80 -8.39 21.17
C TRP A 10 51.37 -8.49 22.60
N PRO A 11 50.46 -8.49 23.60
CA PRO A 11 50.42 -9.66 24.49
C PRO A 11 49.04 -10.32 24.54
N THR A 12 49.06 -11.66 24.54
CA THR A 12 47.97 -12.58 24.92
C THR A 12 47.79 -12.60 26.43
N THR A 13 46.54 -12.57 26.91
CA THR A 13 46.21 -13.07 28.25
C THR A 13 44.89 -13.83 28.21
N THR A 14 45.00 -15.12 28.53
CA THR A 14 43.92 -16.06 28.81
C THR A 14 43.59 -16.01 30.30
N GLU A 15 42.32 -15.84 30.67
CA GLU A 15 41.69 -16.25 31.95
C GLU A 15 40.27 -15.64 31.88
N GLY A 16 39.18 -16.40 31.78
CA GLY A 16 38.66 -17.33 32.78
C GLY A 16 37.25 -16.84 33.14
N TYR A 17 36.21 -17.48 32.61
CA TYR A 17 34.82 -17.17 33.02
C TYR A 17 34.61 -17.53 34.49
N PRO A 18 33.81 -16.74 35.23
CA PRO A 18 32.57 -17.31 35.71
C PRO A 18 31.37 -16.36 35.62
N TRP A 19 30.19 -16.95 35.42
CA TRP A 19 28.88 -16.31 35.46
C TRP A 19 28.57 -15.67 36.81
N PRO A 20 27.59 -14.73 36.85
CA PRO A 20 26.43 -15.01 37.70
C PRO A 20 25.08 -14.75 37.02
N THR A 21 24.11 -15.56 37.44
CA THR A 21 22.69 -15.55 37.09
C THR A 21 21.88 -14.47 37.82
N THR A 22 20.91 -13.91 37.08
CA THR A 22 19.59 -13.35 37.47
C THR A 22 19.52 -12.24 38.54
N THR A 23 19.07 -11.03 38.19
CA THR A 23 17.65 -10.55 38.20
C THR A 23 17.62 -9.00 38.17
N THR A 24 16.59 -8.44 37.51
CA THR A 24 15.91 -7.15 37.83
C THR A 24 16.25 -5.92 36.97
N ALA A 25 15.18 -5.48 36.29
CA ALA A 25 14.78 -4.11 35.93
C ALA A 25 15.65 -3.27 34.98
N GLY A 26 15.11 -3.06 33.78
CA GLY A 26 14.69 -1.72 33.35
C GLY A 26 15.75 -0.77 32.79
N SER A 27 15.71 -0.62 31.46
CA SER A 27 16.01 0.61 30.69
C SER A 27 17.49 1.02 30.57
N PRO A 28 17.86 1.98 29.68
CA PRO A 28 17.33 2.33 28.37
C PRO A 28 18.46 2.64 27.36
N TRP A 29 18.54 1.98 26.21
CA TRP A 29 19.24 2.56 25.04
C TRP A 29 18.48 2.21 23.77
N PRO A 30 18.38 3.15 22.80
CA PRO A 30 17.59 2.95 21.61
C PRO A 30 18.28 1.88 20.75
N THR A 31 17.59 0.79 20.49
CA THR A 31 18.05 -0.14 19.46
C THR A 31 17.71 0.49 18.12
N THR A 32 18.71 1.12 17.48
CA THR A 32 18.67 1.39 16.05
C THR A 32 18.72 0.04 15.35
N THR A 33 17.56 -0.56 15.11
CA THR A 33 17.48 -1.72 14.23
C THR A 33 17.49 -1.24 12.79
N THR A 34 18.67 -1.29 12.20
CA THR A 34 18.87 -1.31 10.76
C THR A 34 18.22 -2.59 10.21
N GLY A 35 17.09 -2.43 9.51
CA GLY A 35 16.46 -3.49 8.72
C GLY A 35 15.55 -4.47 9.48
N TYR A 36 14.31 -4.05 9.75
CA TYR A 36 13.21 -5.02 9.87
C TYR A 36 12.54 -5.15 8.50
N PRO A 37 12.30 -6.37 7.96
CA PRO A 37 11.32 -6.53 6.89
C PRO A 37 9.99 -6.02 7.48
N GLY A 38 9.49 -4.90 6.97
CA GLY A 38 8.25 -4.31 7.46
C GLY A 38 7.17 -5.38 7.39
N ASN A 39 6.56 -5.72 8.54
CA ASN A 39 5.39 -6.60 8.54
C ASN A 39 4.28 -5.88 7.78
N TYR A 40 4.09 -6.24 6.51
CA TYR A 40 3.01 -5.71 5.71
C TYR A 40 1.69 -6.27 6.23
N VAL A 41 0.74 -5.38 6.49
CA VAL A 41 -0.64 -5.72 6.83
C VAL A 41 -1.44 -5.78 5.54
N THR A 42 -2.25 -6.83 5.39
CA THR A 42 -3.14 -7.00 4.24
C THR A 42 -4.58 -6.67 4.63
N SER A 43 -5.26 -5.88 3.81
CA SER A 43 -6.70 -5.59 3.90
C SER A 43 -7.37 -5.94 2.58
N ILE A 44 -8.56 -6.54 2.62
CA ILE A 44 -9.26 -7.01 1.43
C ILE A 44 -10.65 -6.37 1.38
N TYR A 45 -11.01 -5.87 0.20
CA TYR A 45 -12.36 -5.47 -0.16
C TYR A 45 -12.87 -6.34 -1.30
N SER A 46 -14.14 -6.74 -1.29
CA SER A 46 -14.74 -7.54 -2.35
C SER A 46 -16.11 -6.99 -2.70
N SER A 47 -16.41 -6.93 -4.00
CA SER A 47 -17.69 -6.46 -4.53
C SER A 47 -17.96 -7.11 -5.89
N VAL A 48 -19.08 -6.73 -6.52
CA VAL A 48 -19.44 -7.13 -7.88
C VAL A 48 -19.73 -5.87 -8.67
N LEU A 49 -19.01 -5.68 -9.78
CA LEU A 49 -19.33 -4.64 -10.75
C LEU A 49 -20.54 -5.11 -11.56
N THR A 50 -21.63 -4.36 -11.55
CA THR A 50 -22.91 -4.70 -12.18
C THR A 50 -23.36 -3.63 -13.16
N MET A 51 -24.45 -3.89 -13.88
CA MET A 51 -25.05 -2.91 -14.79
C MET A 51 -25.76 -1.75 -14.07
N ASP A 52 -26.03 -1.89 -12.77
CA ASP A 52 -26.65 -0.85 -11.94
C ASP A 52 -25.61 0.15 -11.39
N ASN A 53 -24.32 -0.16 -11.53
CA ASN A 53 -23.24 0.76 -11.18
C ASN A 53 -23.25 1.99 -12.10
N GLU A 54 -22.69 3.08 -11.60
CA GLU A 54 -22.50 4.29 -12.40
C GLU A 54 -21.57 4.03 -13.59
N GLN A 55 -21.79 4.80 -14.65
CA GLN A 55 -21.06 4.65 -15.90
C GLN A 55 -20.32 5.93 -16.26
N TYR A 56 -19.16 5.76 -16.87
CA TYR A 56 -18.49 6.84 -17.58
C TYR A 56 -19.31 7.24 -18.82
N PRO A 57 -19.64 8.54 -19.00
CA PRO A 57 -20.54 8.99 -20.06
C PRO A 57 -20.10 8.62 -21.48
N GLU A 58 -18.78 8.55 -21.73
CA GLU A 58 -18.23 8.40 -23.09
C GLU A 58 -17.73 6.99 -23.41
N SER A 59 -17.58 6.11 -22.41
CA SER A 59 -16.92 4.81 -22.60
C SER A 59 -17.79 3.59 -22.27
N ASN A 60 -19.01 3.79 -21.77
CA ASN A 60 -19.91 2.71 -21.34
C ASN A 60 -19.24 1.77 -20.31
N LYS A 61 -18.27 2.29 -19.56
CA LYS A 61 -17.58 1.56 -18.50
C LYS A 61 -18.30 1.78 -17.20
N TYR A 62 -18.71 0.68 -16.57
CA TYR A 62 -19.20 0.70 -15.19
C TYR A 62 -18.04 0.95 -14.24
N TYR A 63 -18.27 1.63 -13.14
CA TYR A 63 -17.27 1.80 -12.09
C TYR A 63 -17.84 1.69 -10.68
N GLU A 64 -16.95 1.41 -9.75
CA GLU A 64 -17.23 1.51 -8.32
C GLU A 64 -16.21 2.44 -7.67
N ALA A 65 -16.70 3.48 -6.99
CA ALA A 65 -15.88 4.40 -6.22
C ALA A 65 -15.84 3.95 -4.76
N ILE A 66 -14.62 3.74 -4.25
CA ILE A 66 -14.35 3.18 -2.94
C ILE A 66 -13.46 4.17 -2.19
N GLN A 67 -13.90 4.65 -1.04
CA GLN A 67 -13.06 5.44 -0.16
C GLN A 67 -12.03 4.53 0.52
N VAL A 68 -10.78 4.97 0.53
CA VAL A 68 -9.62 4.26 1.05
C VAL A 68 -8.99 5.12 2.15
N ILE A 69 -8.92 4.59 3.37
CA ILE A 69 -8.32 5.28 4.52
C ILE A 69 -7.27 4.35 5.15
N ALA A 70 -6.00 4.75 5.05
CA ALA A 70 -4.90 4.03 5.69
C ALA A 70 -4.82 4.37 7.19
N ARG A 71 -4.56 3.36 8.03
CA ARG A 71 -4.34 3.54 9.48
C ARG A 71 -2.91 3.90 9.86
N ALA A 72 -1.96 3.73 8.95
CA ALA A 72 -0.57 4.14 9.11
C ALA A 72 -0.05 4.75 7.81
N SER A 73 0.76 5.80 7.92
CA SER A 73 1.35 6.44 6.73
C SER A 73 2.46 5.55 6.14
N GLY A 74 2.58 5.56 4.82
CA GLY A 74 3.69 4.93 4.11
C GLY A 74 3.27 4.37 2.76
N GLN A 75 4.12 3.54 2.17
CA GLN A 75 3.87 2.97 0.85
C GLN A 75 2.88 1.80 0.93
N TYR A 76 1.82 1.87 0.13
CA TYR A 76 0.83 0.81 -0.05
C TYR A 76 0.83 0.32 -1.49
N SER A 77 0.59 -0.97 -1.66
CA SER A 77 0.16 -1.59 -2.91
C SER A 77 -1.34 -1.80 -2.85
N LEU A 78 -2.08 -1.33 -3.86
CA LEU A 78 -3.50 -1.62 -4.07
C LEU A 78 -3.62 -2.44 -5.36
N ALA A 79 -3.92 -3.72 -5.26
CA ALA A 79 -4.01 -4.63 -6.41
C ALA A 79 -5.43 -5.18 -6.57
N SER A 80 -5.85 -5.38 -7.80
CA SER A 80 -7.11 -6.07 -8.11
C SER A 80 -6.92 -7.58 -8.24
N LEU A 81 -7.99 -8.32 -7.97
CA LEU A 81 -8.15 -9.74 -8.24
C LEU A 81 -9.53 -9.98 -8.87
N SER A 82 -9.55 -10.37 -10.14
CA SER A 82 -10.74 -10.64 -10.93
C SER A 82 -10.39 -11.49 -12.16
N ASN A 83 -11.42 -12.03 -12.81
CA ASN A 83 -11.31 -12.62 -14.15
C ASN A 83 -11.50 -11.57 -15.27
N MET A 84 -11.80 -10.33 -14.91
CA MET A 84 -11.96 -9.21 -15.84
C MET A 84 -10.62 -8.51 -16.10
N ASP A 85 -10.52 -7.81 -17.22
CA ASP A 85 -9.45 -6.86 -17.48
C ASP A 85 -9.73 -5.53 -16.77
N THR A 86 -9.00 -5.26 -15.69
CA THR A 86 -9.32 -4.22 -14.71
C THR A 86 -8.48 -2.96 -14.91
N TYR A 87 -9.04 -1.80 -14.57
CA TYR A 87 -8.33 -0.53 -14.51
C TYR A 87 -8.62 0.13 -13.18
N GLY A 88 -7.57 0.48 -12.43
CA GLY A 88 -7.67 1.22 -11.18
C GLY A 88 -7.18 2.66 -11.32
N TYR A 89 -7.90 3.60 -10.69
CA TYR A 89 -7.48 4.99 -10.54
C TYR A 89 -7.51 5.36 -9.05
N LEU A 90 -6.46 6.01 -8.56
CA LEU A 90 -6.41 6.51 -7.18
C LEU A 90 -6.42 8.04 -7.18
N TYR A 91 -7.33 8.61 -6.40
CA TYR A 91 -7.52 10.05 -6.22
C TYR A 91 -7.24 10.46 -4.77
N ASN A 92 -6.66 11.64 -4.57
CA ASN A 92 -6.55 12.27 -3.26
C ASN A 92 -7.85 13.02 -2.93
N GLY A 93 -8.67 12.49 -2.04
CA GLY A 93 -10.00 13.02 -1.76
C GLY A 93 -11.02 12.62 -2.83
N ILE A 94 -11.72 13.61 -3.38
CA ILE A 94 -12.92 13.40 -4.21
C ILE A 94 -12.55 13.08 -5.66
N PHE A 95 -13.19 12.04 -6.21
CA PHE A 95 -13.26 11.75 -7.64
C PHE A 95 -14.36 12.59 -8.32
N TYR A 96 -14.02 13.24 -9.44
CA TYR A 96 -14.97 13.99 -10.26
C TYR A 96 -15.16 13.33 -11.63
N LEU A 97 -16.36 12.80 -11.89
CA LEU A 97 -16.67 12.05 -13.13
C LEU A 97 -16.37 12.84 -14.42
N VAL A 98 -16.62 14.16 -14.40
CA VAL A 98 -16.42 15.07 -15.55
C VAL A 98 -14.97 15.55 -15.66
N SER A 99 -14.18 15.46 -14.59
CA SER A 99 -12.82 16.03 -14.52
C SER A 99 -11.86 15.03 -13.88
N GLN A 100 -11.67 13.90 -14.58
CA GLN A 100 -10.97 12.72 -14.07
C GLN A 100 -9.46 12.90 -13.83
N THR A 101 -8.88 14.04 -14.23
CA THR A 101 -7.48 14.37 -13.95
C THR A 101 -7.33 15.16 -12.64
N VAL A 102 -8.41 15.77 -12.15
CA VAL A 102 -8.39 16.51 -10.89
C VAL A 102 -8.20 15.51 -9.74
N ASN A 103 -7.25 15.81 -8.85
CA ASN A 103 -6.86 14.99 -7.70
C ASN A 103 -6.29 13.60 -8.04
N LEU A 104 -6.03 13.31 -9.32
CA LEU A 104 -5.47 12.01 -9.72
C LEU A 104 -4.06 11.85 -9.14
N VAL A 105 -3.84 10.77 -8.41
CA VAL A 105 -2.54 10.41 -7.83
C VAL A 105 -1.80 9.45 -8.77
N THR A 106 -2.48 8.37 -9.18
CA THR A 106 -1.91 7.34 -10.06
C THR A 106 -3.02 6.49 -10.65
N HIS A 107 -2.74 5.79 -11.74
CA HIS A 107 -3.65 4.84 -12.36
C HIS A 107 -2.85 3.75 -13.09
N ASN A 108 -3.45 2.58 -13.27
CA ASN A 108 -2.85 1.47 -14.00
C ASN A 108 -3.93 0.48 -14.41
N ASP A 109 -3.78 -0.16 -15.57
CA ASP A 109 -4.62 -1.24 -16.08
C ASP A 109 -3.91 -2.58 -16.12
N ASP A 110 -2.61 -2.59 -16.37
CA ASP A 110 -1.82 -3.81 -16.53
C ASP A 110 -0.58 -3.80 -15.63
N TYR A 111 -0.51 -4.74 -14.66
CA TYR A 111 0.70 -4.93 -13.87
C TYR A 111 1.37 -6.25 -14.24
N ASP A 112 2.65 -6.17 -14.63
CA ASP A 112 3.52 -7.32 -14.90
C ASP A 112 2.95 -8.30 -15.95
N GLY A 113 2.30 -7.75 -16.98
CA GLY A 113 1.69 -8.53 -18.06
C GLY A 113 0.38 -9.24 -17.67
N SER A 114 -0.15 -8.99 -16.47
CA SER A 114 -1.50 -9.40 -16.09
C SER A 114 -2.55 -8.36 -16.47
N SER A 115 -3.80 -8.80 -16.66
CA SER A 115 -4.97 -7.93 -16.86
C SER A 115 -5.51 -7.34 -15.54
N GLN A 116 -4.69 -7.33 -14.49
CA GLN A 116 -5.03 -6.81 -13.17
C GLN A 116 -4.25 -5.53 -12.92
N PHE A 117 -4.92 -4.48 -12.44
CA PHE A 117 -4.21 -3.30 -11.99
C PHE A 117 -3.47 -3.55 -10.69
N LYS A 118 -2.34 -2.84 -10.53
CA LYS A 118 -1.68 -2.63 -9.26
C LYS A 118 -1.19 -1.18 -9.17
N LEU A 119 -1.60 -0.49 -8.12
CA LEU A 119 -1.19 0.88 -7.82
C LEU A 119 -0.23 0.86 -6.64
N ILE A 120 0.92 1.51 -6.77
CA ILE A 120 1.86 1.70 -5.68
C ILE A 120 1.87 3.19 -5.34
N SER A 121 1.45 3.55 -4.13
CA SER A 121 1.38 4.95 -3.71
C SER A 121 1.66 5.11 -2.22
N THR A 122 2.17 6.27 -1.85
CA THR A 122 2.32 6.64 -0.44
C THR A 122 1.01 7.22 0.05
N LEU A 123 0.38 6.55 1.01
CA LEU A 123 -0.84 7.00 1.66
C LEU A 123 -0.50 7.65 3.00
N GLU A 124 -1.15 8.77 3.31
CA GLU A 124 -1.09 9.40 4.62
C GLU A 124 -2.18 8.84 5.53
N ALA A 125 -1.83 8.55 6.80
CA ALA A 125 -2.78 8.01 7.77
C ALA A 125 -3.97 8.96 7.99
N GLY A 126 -5.18 8.41 7.94
CA GLY A 126 -6.41 9.17 8.16
C GLY A 126 -6.82 10.09 7.01
N VAL A 127 -6.01 10.21 5.95
CA VAL A 127 -6.40 10.94 4.73
C VAL A 127 -7.34 10.07 3.90
N SER A 128 -8.41 10.68 3.40
CA SER A 128 -9.38 10.02 2.52
C SER A 128 -8.89 10.04 1.08
N TYR A 129 -8.64 8.87 0.51
CA TYR A 129 -8.44 8.69 -0.93
C TYR A 129 -9.68 8.06 -1.55
N THR A 130 -9.88 8.24 -2.86
CA THR A 130 -10.89 7.50 -3.62
C THR A 130 -10.19 6.57 -4.61
N LEU A 131 -10.38 5.27 -4.47
CA LEU A 131 -10.03 4.27 -5.47
C LEU A 131 -11.26 4.06 -6.37
N VAL A 132 -11.09 4.28 -7.66
CA VAL A 132 -12.09 3.92 -8.66
C VAL A 132 -11.67 2.61 -9.30
N PHE A 133 -12.49 1.57 -9.10
CA PHE A 133 -12.39 0.29 -9.80
C PHE A 133 -13.24 0.35 -11.06
N THR A 134 -12.66 0.01 -12.21
CA THR A 134 -13.37 -0.16 -13.48
C THR A 134 -12.68 -1.21 -14.34
N THR A 135 -13.10 -1.34 -15.59
CA THR A 135 -12.55 -2.30 -16.56
C THR A 135 -11.88 -1.58 -17.73
N TYR A 136 -10.95 -2.27 -18.40
CA TYR A 136 -10.29 -1.73 -19.59
C TYR A 136 -11.28 -1.53 -20.74
N ALA A 137 -12.21 -2.46 -20.95
CA ALA A 137 -13.28 -2.37 -21.93
C ALA A 137 -14.62 -1.94 -21.32
N GLY A 138 -15.48 -1.27 -22.10
CA GLY A 138 -16.85 -0.94 -21.71
C GLY A 138 -17.78 -2.16 -21.69
N GLY A 139 -18.86 -2.09 -20.93
CA GLY A 139 -19.87 -3.15 -20.85
C GLY A 139 -19.49 -4.39 -20.02
N VAL A 140 -18.30 -4.43 -19.45
CA VAL A 140 -17.80 -5.58 -18.67
C VAL A 140 -18.28 -5.47 -17.22
N THR A 141 -18.74 -6.60 -16.67
CA THR A 141 -19.26 -6.74 -15.30
C THR A 141 -18.77 -8.05 -14.71
N GLY A 142 -18.73 -8.14 -13.38
CA GLY A 142 -18.26 -9.34 -12.70
C GLY A 142 -17.75 -9.10 -11.28
N PRO A 143 -17.46 -10.18 -10.53
CA PRO A 143 -16.92 -10.09 -9.20
C PRO A 143 -15.46 -9.61 -9.23
N PHE A 144 -15.07 -8.85 -8.22
CA PHE A 144 -13.70 -8.42 -8.02
C PHE A 144 -13.34 -8.35 -6.54
N SER A 145 -12.05 -8.32 -6.26
CA SER A 145 -11.51 -7.95 -4.96
C SER A 145 -10.35 -6.97 -5.10
N ILE A 146 -10.18 -6.11 -4.11
CA ILE A 146 -9.02 -5.24 -3.93
C ILE A 146 -8.22 -5.77 -2.76
N VAL A 147 -6.92 -5.95 -2.97
CA VAL A 147 -5.96 -6.32 -1.93
C VAL A 147 -5.06 -5.11 -1.69
N ALA A 148 -5.18 -4.52 -0.52
CA ALA A 148 -4.24 -3.53 -0.02
C ALA A 148 -3.16 -4.20 0.83
N SER A 149 -1.90 -3.88 0.57
CA SER A 149 -0.75 -4.33 1.37
C SER A 149 0.15 -3.13 1.69
N GLY A 150 0.44 -2.91 2.97
CA GLY A 150 1.21 -1.73 3.41
C GLY A 150 1.54 -1.78 4.91
N PRO A 151 2.06 -0.67 5.48
CA PRO A 151 2.48 -0.60 6.89
C PRO A 151 1.32 -0.66 7.91
N GLY A 152 0.06 -0.59 7.48
CA GLY A 152 -1.09 -0.62 8.37
C GLY A 152 -2.36 -1.15 7.70
N GLN A 153 -3.44 -1.28 8.48
CA GLN A 153 -4.74 -1.66 7.95
C GLN A 153 -5.30 -0.54 7.04
N VAL A 154 -6.09 -0.93 6.06
CA VAL A 154 -6.85 -0.02 5.20
C VAL A 154 -8.33 -0.26 5.43
N ASP A 155 -9.08 0.79 5.72
CA ASP A 155 -10.53 0.75 5.66
C ASP A 155 -11.00 1.07 4.25
N PHE A 156 -11.94 0.26 3.77
CA PHE A 156 -12.64 0.47 2.52
C PHE A 156 -14.10 0.81 2.82
N ILE A 157 -14.58 1.90 2.24
CA ILE A 157 -15.97 2.37 2.41
C ILE A 157 -16.55 2.61 1.02
N THR A 158 -17.59 1.87 0.65
CA THR A 158 -18.28 2.05 -0.63
C THR A 158 -18.92 3.43 -0.69
N ILE A 159 -18.67 4.18 -1.76
CA ILE A 159 -19.30 5.48 -1.99
C ILE A 159 -20.59 5.23 -2.79
N ASN A 160 -21.70 5.06 -2.08
CA ASN A 160 -23.02 4.98 -2.71
C ASN A 160 -23.45 6.38 -3.15
N ASN A 161 -23.31 6.70 -4.44
CA ASN A 161 -23.77 7.97 -5.02
C ASN A 161 -25.31 8.10 -5.13
N SER A 162 -26.08 7.12 -4.64
CA SER A 162 -27.55 7.16 -4.59
C SER A 162 -28.12 8.29 -3.72
N SER A 163 -27.29 9.07 -3.03
CA SER A 163 -27.67 10.25 -2.26
C SER A 163 -27.44 11.60 -2.95
N ARG A 164 -26.99 11.63 -4.23
CA ARG A 164 -26.80 12.88 -5.01
C ARG A 164 -27.63 12.92 -6.31
N LYS A 165 -28.91 12.55 -6.23
CA LYS A 165 -29.91 12.85 -7.28
C LYS A 165 -30.65 14.14 -6.95
#